data_AF-E9RY80-F1
#
_entry.id   AF-E9RY80-F1
#
_cell.length_a   1.000
_cell.length_b   1.000
_cell.length_c   1.000
_cell.angle_alpha   90.00
_cell.angle_beta   90.00
_cell.angle_gamma   90.00
#
_symmetry.space_group_name_H-M   'P 1'
#
loop_
_entity.id
_entity.type
_entity.pdbx_description
1 polymer ?
#
loop_
_entity_poly.entity_id
_entity_poly.type
_entity_poly.pdbx_seq_one_letter_code
_entity_poly.pdbx_strand_id
1 'polypeptide(L)'
;MSRVRIIKKNDEYTSEYQVGDIFQITGTWYGGVHVVGKSGIPVSLDREEYMELDTEPEPEEEETVRREIREGDLVQHFKREWVSEHTAEYLYKVLAFAQHTETGEKLVIYQAMYPPFKICARPYGMFMSEVDREKYPEVKQKYRFEKVEFK
;
A
#
# COMPACT_ATOMS: atom_id res chain seq x y z
N MET A 1 -4.57 16.00 -4.83
CA MET A 1 -5.42 17.14 -5.25
C MET A 1 -5.81 17.92 -4.01
N SER A 2 -5.57 19.23 -3.97
CA SER A 2 -5.80 20.06 -2.77
C SER A 2 -7.27 20.09 -2.37
N ARG A 3 -7.53 19.84 -1.08
CA ARG A 3 -8.87 19.87 -0.49
C ARG A 3 -8.95 20.98 0.55
N VAL A 4 -10.16 21.46 0.81
CA VAL A 4 -10.42 22.45 1.85
C VAL A 4 -11.48 21.93 2.80
N ARG A 5 -11.28 22.16 4.09
CA ARG A 5 -12.29 21.90 5.12
C ARG A 5 -12.91 23.21 5.57
N ILE A 6 -14.23 23.30 5.54
CA ILE A 6 -14.95 24.47 6.05
C ILE A 6 -14.77 24.54 7.56
N ILE A 7 -14.25 25.65 8.06
CA ILE A 7 -14.06 25.93 9.49
C ILE A 7 -15.03 26.98 10.01
N LYS A 8 -15.57 27.81 9.11
CA LYS A 8 -16.50 28.90 9.42
C LYS A 8 -17.43 29.14 8.24
N LYS A 9 -18.62 29.66 8.52
CA LYS A 9 -19.64 30.01 7.53
C LYS A 9 -19.89 31.51 7.62
N ASN A 10 -19.61 32.26 6.55
CA ASN A 10 -19.94 33.67 6.46
C ASN A 10 -21.32 33.88 5.83
N ASP A 11 -21.74 33.00 4.92
CA ASP A 11 -23.09 33.01 4.35
C ASP A 11 -24.00 32.06 5.16
N GLU A 12 -24.84 32.62 6.04
CA GLU A 12 -25.78 31.87 6.88
C GLU A 12 -26.99 31.31 6.11
N TYR A 13 -27.27 31.78 4.88
CA TYR A 13 -28.46 31.42 4.11
C TYR A 13 -28.21 30.28 3.12
N THR A 14 -26.96 30.10 2.68
CA THR A 14 -26.64 29.03 1.74
C THR A 14 -26.71 27.64 2.40
N SER A 15 -27.31 26.68 1.70
CA SER A 15 -27.29 25.25 2.10
C SER A 15 -26.20 24.45 1.37
N GLU A 16 -25.40 25.12 0.54
CA GLU A 16 -24.41 24.46 -0.31
C GLU A 16 -23.20 23.92 0.46
N TYR A 17 -22.93 24.48 1.64
CA TYR A 17 -21.86 24.04 2.52
C TYR A 17 -22.19 24.31 3.99
N GLN A 18 -21.61 23.50 4.87
CA GLN A 18 -21.70 23.58 6.32
C GLN A 18 -20.29 23.48 6.94
N VAL A 19 -20.15 24.01 8.16
CA VAL A 19 -18.91 23.88 8.92
C VAL A 19 -18.59 22.40 9.13
N GLY A 20 -17.36 22.03 8.81
CA GLY A 20 -16.87 20.65 8.85
C GLY A 20 -16.89 19.93 7.50
N ASP A 21 -17.64 20.42 6.51
CA ASP A 21 -17.65 19.85 5.15
C ASP A 21 -16.26 19.94 4.50
N ILE A 22 -15.96 19.01 3.59
CA ILE A 22 -14.68 18.96 2.88
C ILE A 22 -14.94 18.98 1.38
N PHE A 23 -14.36 19.94 0.68
CA PHE A 23 -14.50 20.12 -0.76
C PHE A 23 -13.17 20.03 -1.50
N GLN A 24 -13.23 19.72 -2.78
CA GLN A 24 -12.09 19.84 -3.70
C GLN A 24 -12.07 21.26 -4.28
N ILE A 25 -10.88 21.85 -4.36
CA ILE A 25 -10.69 23.18 -4.96
C ILE A 25 -10.83 23.05 -6.48
N THR A 26 -11.75 23.82 -7.07
CA THR A 26 -11.90 23.92 -8.53
C THR A 26 -11.22 25.15 -9.13
N GLY A 27 -10.86 26.13 -8.29
CA GLY A 27 -10.11 27.31 -8.68
C GLY A 27 -9.76 28.18 -7.48
N THR A 28 -8.88 29.16 -7.68
CA THR A 28 -8.45 30.10 -6.65
C THR A 28 -8.72 31.53 -7.13
N TRP A 29 -9.05 32.43 -6.21
CA TRP A 29 -9.18 33.87 -6.46
C TRP A 29 -8.44 34.65 -5.37
N TYR A 30 -8.33 35.98 -5.51
CA TYR A 30 -7.46 36.79 -4.65
C TYR A 30 -7.79 36.71 -3.15
N GLY A 31 -9.03 36.37 -2.80
CA GLY A 31 -9.50 36.26 -1.41
C GLY A 31 -9.82 34.84 -0.95
N GLY A 32 -9.64 33.80 -1.77
CA GLY A 32 -9.96 32.43 -1.37
C GLY A 32 -10.05 31.43 -2.52
N VAL A 33 -10.99 30.49 -2.44
CA VAL A 33 -11.15 29.37 -3.38
C VAL A 33 -12.55 29.27 -3.95
N HIS A 34 -12.67 28.60 -5.09
CA HIS A 34 -13.91 28.10 -5.64
C HIS A 34 -14.02 26.59 -5.36
N VAL A 35 -15.22 26.17 -4.99
CA VAL A 35 -15.59 24.76 -4.76
C VAL A 35 -16.92 24.46 -5.42
N VAL A 36 -17.26 23.18 -5.54
CA VAL A 36 -18.59 22.73 -5.98
C VAL A 36 -19.39 22.35 -4.73
N GLY A 37 -20.48 23.07 -4.47
CA GLY A 37 -21.39 22.83 -3.35
C GLY A 37 -22.17 21.52 -3.46
N LYS A 38 -22.92 21.19 -2.39
CA LYS A 38 -23.67 19.92 -2.29
C LYS A 38 -24.64 19.67 -3.45
N SER A 39 -25.21 20.72 -4.05
CA SER A 39 -26.13 20.58 -5.17
C SER A 39 -25.46 20.66 -6.55
N GLY A 40 -24.13 20.76 -6.60
CA GLY A 40 -23.37 20.98 -7.83
C GLY A 40 -23.17 22.46 -8.19
N ILE A 41 -23.68 23.38 -7.37
CA ILE A 41 -23.56 24.82 -7.60
C ILE A 41 -22.14 25.30 -7.25
N PRO A 42 -21.48 26.11 -8.09
CA PRO A 42 -20.20 26.71 -7.75
C PRO A 42 -20.33 27.67 -6.56
N VAL A 43 -19.49 27.51 -5.56
CA VAL A 43 -19.43 28.35 -4.36
C VAL A 43 -18.03 28.96 -4.24
N SER A 44 -17.97 30.25 -3.93
CA SER A 44 -16.73 30.93 -3.57
C SER A 44 -16.63 30.98 -2.05
N LEU A 45 -15.48 30.57 -1.51
CA LEU A 45 -15.20 30.61 -0.08
C LEU A 45 -14.05 31.58 0.16
N ASP A 46 -14.20 32.44 1.16
CA ASP A 46 -13.12 33.31 1.62
C ASP A 46 -12.08 32.49 2.39
N ARG A 47 -10.81 32.94 2.39
CA ARG A 47 -9.69 32.25 3.06
C ARG A 47 -9.91 31.98 4.55
N GLU A 48 -10.79 32.75 5.19
CA GLU A 48 -11.15 32.62 6.60
C GLU A 48 -12.25 31.57 6.86
N GLU A 49 -12.96 31.14 5.81
CA GLU A 49 -14.04 30.15 5.90
C GLU A 49 -13.52 28.71 5.86
N TYR A 50 -12.28 28.50 5.41
CA TYR A 50 -11.73 27.18 5.20
C TYR A 50 -10.28 27.03 5.68
N MET A 51 -9.90 25.80 5.96
CA MET A 51 -8.52 25.38 6.17
C MET A 51 -8.11 24.47 5.02
N GLU A 52 -6.96 24.77 4.42
CA GLU A 52 -6.37 23.92 3.38
C GLU A 52 -5.93 22.61 4.03
N LEU A 53 -6.43 21.51 3.48
CA LEU A 53 -5.94 20.18 3.77
C LEU A 53 -4.92 19.89 2.67
N ASP A 54 -3.66 20.13 2.98
CA ASP A 54 -2.55 19.54 2.25
C ASP A 54 -2.68 18.03 2.42
N THR A 55 -3.38 17.39 1.49
CA THR A 55 -3.05 16.02 1.18
C THR A 55 -1.66 16.11 0.55
N GLU A 56 -0.62 16.01 1.38
CA GLU A 56 0.54 15.24 0.95
C GLU A 56 -0.03 14.04 0.19
N PRO A 57 0.44 13.74 -1.03
CA PRO A 57 0.04 12.48 -1.63
C PRO A 57 0.38 11.44 -0.56
N GLU A 58 -0.65 10.83 0.06
CA GLU A 58 -0.49 9.48 0.56
C GLU A 58 0.18 8.78 -0.61
N PRO A 59 1.40 8.25 -0.44
CA PRO A 59 2.15 7.72 -1.55
C PRO A 59 1.18 6.83 -2.28
N GLU A 60 0.86 7.19 -3.53
CA GLU A 60 0.03 6.36 -4.38
C GLU A 60 0.68 5.00 -4.24
N GLU A 61 -0.02 4.08 -3.56
CA GLU A 61 0.42 2.70 -3.48
C GLU A 61 0.49 2.32 -4.95
N GLU A 62 1.70 2.36 -5.50
CA GLU A 62 1.96 2.03 -6.88
C GLU A 62 1.13 0.79 -7.14
N GLU A 63 0.31 0.82 -8.18
CA GLU A 63 -0.37 -0.37 -8.70
C GLU A 63 0.72 -1.36 -9.13
N THR A 64 1.37 -1.96 -8.13
CA THR A 64 2.17 -3.14 -8.22
C THR A 64 1.17 -4.17 -8.69
N VAL A 65 1.32 -4.57 -9.95
CA VAL A 65 0.62 -5.72 -10.53
C VAL A 65 0.50 -6.78 -9.43
N ARG A 66 -0.73 -6.99 -8.96
CA ARG A 66 -1.05 -7.58 -7.65
C ARG A 66 -0.41 -8.96 -7.50
N ARG A 67 0.79 -9.00 -6.94
CA ARG A 67 1.49 -10.24 -6.66
C ARG A 67 0.98 -10.76 -5.33
N GLU A 68 -0.23 -11.31 -5.38
CA GLU A 68 -0.93 -11.80 -4.20
C GLU A 68 -0.42 -13.18 -3.80
N ILE A 69 0.59 -13.20 -2.93
CA ILE A 69 0.87 -14.37 -2.10
C ILE A 69 -0.10 -14.33 -0.93
N ARG A 70 -0.83 -15.41 -0.72
CA ARG A 70 -1.84 -15.56 0.35
C ARG A 70 -1.43 -16.63 1.35
N GLU A 71 -2.12 -16.66 2.49
CA GLU A 71 -1.97 -17.75 3.44
C GLU A 71 -2.33 -19.10 2.78
N GLY A 72 -1.54 -20.13 3.06
CA GLY A 72 -1.65 -21.44 2.44
C GLY A 72 -0.86 -21.61 1.14
N ASP A 73 -0.41 -20.52 0.50
CA ASP A 73 0.35 -20.61 -0.75
C ASP A 73 1.70 -21.29 -0.54
N LEU A 74 2.07 -22.14 -1.50
CA LEU A 74 3.41 -22.67 -1.62
C LEU A 74 4.27 -21.70 -2.43
N VAL A 75 5.43 -21.37 -1.90
CA VAL A 75 6.38 -20.44 -2.49
C VAL A 75 7.77 -21.06 -2.55
N GLN A 76 8.54 -20.71 -3.56
CA GLN A 76 9.93 -21.09 -3.69
C GLN A 76 10.85 -19.88 -3.51
N HIS A 77 11.93 -20.08 -2.76
CA HIS A 77 13.00 -19.10 -2.68
C HIS A 77 13.91 -19.21 -3.90
N PHE A 78 14.47 -18.10 -4.37
CA PHE A 78 15.27 -18.05 -5.62
C PHE A 78 16.47 -19.02 -5.64
N LYS A 79 17.03 -19.32 -4.47
CA LYS A 79 18.11 -20.32 -4.33
C LYS A 79 17.69 -21.74 -4.68
N ARG A 80 16.38 -22.00 -4.85
CA ARG A 80 15.87 -23.28 -5.33
C ARG A 80 16.46 -23.65 -6.70
N GLU A 81 16.87 -22.67 -7.51
CA GLU A 81 17.56 -22.90 -8.79
C GLU A 81 18.89 -23.65 -8.65
N TRP A 82 19.48 -23.71 -7.46
CA TRP A 82 20.77 -24.36 -7.21
C TRP A 82 20.66 -25.75 -6.57
N VAL A 83 19.43 -26.20 -6.29
CA VAL A 83 19.17 -27.51 -5.71
C VAL A 83 18.39 -28.36 -6.69
N SER A 84 18.42 -29.68 -6.50
CA SER A 84 17.65 -30.60 -7.35
C SER A 84 16.14 -30.35 -7.21
N GLU A 85 15.44 -30.34 -8.34
CA GLU A 85 13.99 -30.22 -8.42
C GLU A 85 13.24 -31.32 -7.66
N HIS A 86 13.87 -32.48 -7.46
CA HIS A 86 13.33 -33.61 -6.70
C HIS A 86 13.37 -33.40 -5.18
N THR A 87 13.99 -32.31 -4.72
CA THR A 87 14.04 -31.96 -3.29
C THR A 87 13.01 -30.88 -2.96
N ALA A 88 12.56 -30.86 -1.71
CA ALA A 88 11.75 -29.76 -1.20
C ALA A 88 12.60 -28.60 -0.64
N GLU A 89 13.94 -28.65 -0.79
CA GLU A 89 14.81 -27.58 -0.28
C GLU A 89 14.47 -26.24 -0.92
N TYR A 90 14.46 -25.17 -0.11
CA TYR A 90 14.00 -23.84 -0.51
C TYR A 90 12.53 -23.73 -0.94
N LEU A 91 11.71 -24.76 -0.70
CA LEU A 91 10.25 -24.68 -0.81
C LEU A 91 9.65 -24.36 0.55
N TYR A 92 8.66 -23.47 0.58
CA TYR A 92 8.02 -23.00 1.79
C TYR A 92 6.50 -22.89 1.64
N LYS A 93 5.77 -23.01 2.75
CA LYS A 93 4.34 -22.70 2.84
C LYS A 93 4.12 -21.43 3.64
N VAL A 94 3.38 -20.48 3.11
CA VAL A 94 2.95 -19.30 3.87
C VAL A 94 1.88 -19.72 4.86
N LEU A 95 2.12 -19.45 6.14
CA LEU A 95 1.21 -19.81 7.22
C LEU A 95 0.30 -18.64 7.59
N ALA A 96 0.89 -17.46 7.77
CA ALA A 96 0.17 -16.27 8.23
C ALA A 96 0.93 -14.99 7.90
N PHE A 97 0.21 -13.87 7.93
CA PHE A 97 0.81 -12.55 8.07
C PHE A 97 0.68 -12.07 9.51
N ALA A 98 1.76 -11.53 10.08
CA ALA A 98 1.80 -11.06 11.45
C ALA A 98 2.22 -9.59 11.51
N GLN A 99 1.88 -8.93 12.61
CA GLN A 99 2.38 -7.59 12.92
C GLN A 99 3.31 -7.67 14.13
N HIS A 100 4.51 -7.13 13.98
CA HIS A 100 5.46 -7.01 15.08
C HIS A 100 4.94 -5.94 16.05
N THR A 101 4.69 -6.32 17.30
CA THR A 101 3.99 -5.46 18.27
C THR A 101 4.77 -4.21 18.66
N GLU A 102 6.10 -4.31 18.73
CA GLU A 102 6.98 -3.24 19.19
C GLU A 102 7.34 -2.25 18.08
N THR A 103 7.40 -2.69 16.82
CA THR A 103 7.83 -1.86 15.69
C THR A 103 6.70 -1.54 14.71
N GLY A 104 5.58 -2.25 14.79
CA GLY A 104 4.50 -2.20 13.80
C GLY A 104 4.82 -2.91 12.48
N GLU A 105 6.02 -3.47 12.31
CA GLU A 105 6.48 -4.06 11.05
C GLU A 105 5.64 -5.28 10.66
N LYS A 106 5.18 -5.31 9.40
CA LYS A 106 4.47 -6.47 8.84
C LYS A 106 5.46 -7.60 8.55
N LEU A 107 5.15 -8.81 9.03
CA LEU A 107 5.94 -10.01 8.86
C LEU A 107 5.17 -11.07 8.06
N VAL A 108 5.91 -11.88 7.32
CA VAL A 108 5.42 -13.13 6.73
C VAL A 108 5.91 -14.29 7.59
N ILE A 109 4.97 -15.12 8.05
CA ILE A 109 5.24 -16.35 8.79
C ILE A 109 5.11 -17.51 7.80
N TYR A 110 6.18 -18.28 7.63
CA TYR A 110 6.23 -19.36 6.65
C TYR A 110 7.02 -20.56 7.18
N GLN A 111 6.69 -21.74 6.67
CA GLN A 111 7.27 -23.01 7.09
C GLN A 111 8.08 -23.63 5.95
N ALA A 112 9.28 -24.12 6.25
CA ALA A 112 10.06 -24.94 5.33
C ALA A 112 9.32 -26.25 5.02
N MET A 113 9.23 -26.62 3.75
CA MET A 113 8.62 -27.89 3.31
C MET A 113 9.61 -29.05 3.28
N TYR A 114 10.74 -28.90 3.99
CA TYR A 114 11.82 -29.87 4.10
C TYR A 114 12.30 -29.96 5.55
N PRO A 115 12.82 -31.11 6.01
CA PRO A 115 13.29 -31.27 7.38
C PRO A 115 14.31 -30.20 7.80
N PRO A 116 14.22 -29.65 9.02
CA PRO A 116 13.34 -30.02 10.13
C PRO A 116 11.98 -29.30 10.13
N PHE A 117 11.47 -28.86 8.97
CA PHE A 117 10.20 -28.14 8.81
C PHE A 117 10.12 -26.84 9.64
N LYS A 118 11.24 -26.13 9.69
CA LYS A 118 11.41 -24.90 10.48
C LYS A 118 10.38 -23.84 10.09
N ILE A 119 9.78 -23.20 11.10
CA ILE A 119 8.95 -22.01 10.94
C ILE A 119 9.84 -20.77 11.07
N CYS A 120 9.68 -19.83 10.15
CA CYS A 120 10.45 -18.60 10.05
C CYS A 120 9.53 -17.39 9.98
N ALA A 121 10.01 -16.26 10.48
CA ALA A 121 9.41 -14.95 10.30
C ALA A 121 10.36 -14.08 9.47
N ARG A 122 9.82 -13.26 8.56
CA ARG A 122 10.60 -12.33 7.74
C ARG A 122 9.83 -11.04 7.51
N PRO A 123 10.47 -9.85 7.52
CA PRO A 123 9.87 -8.61 7.05
C PRO A 123 9.16 -8.76 5.71
N TYR A 124 7.93 -8.27 5.63
CA TYR A 124 7.08 -8.36 4.45
C TYR A 124 7.76 -7.75 3.22
N GLY A 125 8.32 -6.54 3.37
CA GLY A 125 9.06 -5.88 2.29
C GLY A 125 10.23 -6.73 1.78
N MET A 126 11.01 -7.34 2.69
CA MET A 126 12.12 -8.22 2.31
C MET A 126 11.70 -9.58 1.74
N PHE A 127 10.48 -10.01 2.03
CA PHE A 127 9.91 -11.25 1.49
C PHE A 127 9.39 -11.01 0.06
N MET A 128 8.72 -9.89 -0.15
CA MET A 128 8.17 -9.49 -1.46
C MET A 128 9.21 -8.85 -2.39
N SER A 129 10.43 -8.55 -1.91
CA SER A 129 11.43 -7.84 -2.70
C SER A 129 11.94 -8.64 -3.90
N GLU A 130 12.45 -7.90 -4.89
CA GLU A 130 13.22 -8.48 -5.99
C GLU A 130 14.51 -9.15 -5.49
N VAL A 131 15.03 -10.07 -6.29
CA VAL A 131 16.37 -10.63 -6.07
C VAL A 131 17.39 -9.52 -6.33
N ASP A 132 18.39 -9.43 -5.45
CA ASP A 132 19.54 -8.55 -5.64
C ASP A 132 20.36 -9.02 -6.85
N ARG A 133 20.17 -8.36 -7.99
CA ARG A 133 20.80 -8.73 -9.27
C ARG A 133 22.29 -8.42 -9.33
N GLU A 134 22.78 -7.50 -8.50
CA GLU A 134 24.22 -7.25 -8.40
C GLU A 134 24.93 -8.43 -7.72
N LYS A 135 24.30 -8.98 -6.67
CA LYS A 135 24.83 -10.15 -5.96
C LYS A 135 24.55 -11.48 -6.67
N TYR A 136 23.42 -11.57 -7.37
CA TYR A 136 22.94 -12.79 -8.00
C TYR A 136 22.53 -12.53 -9.46
N PRO A 137 23.50 -12.24 -10.34
CA PRO A 137 23.20 -11.84 -11.72
C PRO A 137 22.59 -12.97 -12.56
N GLU A 138 22.91 -14.22 -12.25
CA GLU A 138 22.50 -15.40 -13.05
C GLU A 138 21.16 -16.01 -12.63
N VAL A 139 20.56 -15.52 -11.53
CA VAL A 139 19.29 -16.03 -11.03
C VAL A 139 18.15 -15.59 -11.95
N LYS A 140 17.37 -16.56 -12.43
CA LYS A 140 16.27 -16.33 -13.37
C LYS A 140 15.04 -15.80 -12.65
N GLN A 141 14.79 -16.30 -11.45
CA GLN A 141 13.69 -15.89 -10.59
C GLN A 141 13.75 -14.38 -10.32
N LYS A 142 12.64 -13.67 -10.52
CA LYS A 142 12.63 -12.21 -10.42
C LYS A 142 12.62 -11.76 -8.96
N TYR A 143 11.81 -12.41 -8.13
CA TYR A 143 11.62 -12.05 -6.74
C TYR A 143 12.22 -13.09 -5.79
N ARG A 144 12.50 -12.67 -4.55
CA ARG A 144 13.12 -13.56 -3.57
C ARG A 144 12.26 -14.78 -3.27
N PHE A 145 10.95 -14.60 -3.25
CA PHE A 145 9.96 -15.66 -3.14
C PHE A 145 8.94 -15.54 -4.28
N GLU A 146 8.59 -16.66 -4.90
CA GLU A 146 7.56 -16.74 -5.94
C GLU A 146 6.61 -17.88 -5.65
N LYS A 147 5.33 -17.71 -5.96
CA LYS A 147 4.33 -18.76 -5.81
C LYS A 147 4.66 -19.91 -6.76
N VAL A 148 4.58 -21.14 -6.26
CA VAL A 148 4.73 -22.35 -7.06
C VAL A 148 3.37 -22.70 -7.65
N GLU A 149 3.31 -22.80 -8.97
CA GLU A 149 2.16 -23.35 -9.68
C GLU A 149 2.40 -24.84 -9.92
N PHE A 150 1.53 -25.68 -9.37
CA PHE A 150 1.50 -27.10 -9.74
C PHE A 150 0.69 -27.21 -11.03
N LYS A 151 1.34 -27.64 -12.11
CA LYS A 151 0.69 -28.01 -13.37
C LYS A 151 0.10 -29.41 -13.28
#